data_AF-A0A5E7ZEB3-F1
#
_entry.id   AF-A0A5E7ZEB3-F1
#
_cell.length_a   1.000
_cell.length_b   1.000
_cell.length_c   1.000
_cell.angle_alpha   90.00
_cell.angle_beta   90.00
_cell.angle_gamma   90.00
#
_symmetry.space_group_name_H-M   'P 1'
#
loop_
_entity.id
_entity.type
_entity.pdbx_description
1 polymer ?
#
loop_
_entity_poly.entity_id
_entity_poly.type
_entity_poly.pdbx_seq_one_letter_code
_entity_poly.pdbx_strand_id
1 'polypeptide(L)'
;MSSSEIANPLNPINGPQRWKKYVFEFVLLFLAVFFGFLADNLREEYFERQQANELAKSFYEELKNDSVTVVAKVAGRIKKEQAIEYMVRFFKDSALTSTSKDLSINFLWATTVRTPVIFTPRTVVLEQLKSSGSLRYFKSRELQKLVGDLSVAIDYLMERQALEASVYHEYIEPIMINHMDYDFQYQLLSNGIFDRMAEYENSDEYIPFHLSQPEKIDRLDITNALGYYHTNNLKSTRMIPFNTYMDVNAAILLALRKEYSLK
;
A
#
# COMPACT_ATOMS: atom_id res chain seq x y z
N MET A 1 -35.81 -95.95 -31.38
CA MET A 1 -36.48 -95.23 -30.28
C MET A 1 -35.63 -94.02 -29.92
N SER A 2 -36.23 -92.83 -30.02
CA SER A 2 -35.99 -91.53 -29.35
C SER A 2 -34.59 -91.18 -28.83
N SER A 3 -34.06 -90.02 -29.25
CA SER A 3 -33.86 -88.79 -28.43
C SER A 3 -33.06 -87.77 -29.28
N SER A 4 -33.71 -86.84 -29.96
CA SER A 4 -34.02 -85.47 -29.52
C SER A 4 -32.78 -84.55 -29.43
N GLU A 5 -32.37 -84.00 -30.57
CA GLU A 5 -31.53 -82.80 -30.63
C GLU A 5 -32.47 -81.60 -30.84
N ILE A 6 -32.83 -80.93 -29.74
CA ILE A 6 -33.65 -79.72 -29.76
C ILE A 6 -32.72 -78.56 -30.11
N ALA A 7 -32.71 -78.19 -31.40
CA ALA A 7 -32.27 -76.86 -31.79
C ALA A 7 -33.25 -75.85 -31.19
N ASN A 8 -32.82 -75.14 -30.15
CA ASN A 8 -33.52 -73.98 -29.62
C ASN A 8 -33.47 -72.87 -30.68
N PRO A 9 -34.61 -72.44 -31.27
CA PRO A 9 -34.58 -71.34 -32.21
C PRO A 9 -34.22 -70.06 -31.44
N LEU A 10 -33.09 -69.46 -31.82
CA LEU A 10 -32.81 -68.05 -31.56
C LEU A 10 -34.04 -67.24 -31.98
N ASN A 11 -34.81 -66.77 -31.01
CA ASN A 11 -35.97 -65.93 -31.23
C ASN A 11 -35.52 -64.66 -31.99
N PRO A 12 -36.11 -64.33 -33.15
CA PRO A 12 -35.63 -63.23 -33.98
C PRO A 12 -35.92 -61.87 -33.35
N ILE A 13 -34.83 -61.11 -33.23
CA ILE A 13 -34.66 -59.65 -33.21
C ILE A 13 -35.96 -58.82 -33.42
N ASN A 14 -36.51 -58.27 -32.33
CA ASN A 14 -37.37 -57.08 -32.39
C ASN A 14 -36.49 -55.81 -32.49
N GLY A 15 -36.03 -55.51 -33.71
CA GLY A 15 -35.09 -54.45 -34.06
C GLY A 15 -35.48 -52.98 -33.74
N PRO A 16 -36.76 -52.57 -33.60
CA PRO A 16 -37.08 -51.16 -33.31
C PRO A 16 -37.09 -50.80 -31.82
N GLN A 17 -37.42 -51.75 -30.93
CA GLN A 17 -37.57 -51.47 -29.49
C GLN A 17 -36.23 -51.39 -28.75
N ARG A 18 -35.23 -52.21 -29.14
CA ARG A 18 -33.90 -52.17 -28.50
C ARG A 18 -33.11 -50.93 -28.89
N TRP A 19 -33.20 -50.46 -30.14
CA TRP A 19 -32.58 -49.20 -30.57
C TRP A 19 -33.09 -48.00 -29.77
N LYS A 20 -34.42 -47.88 -29.61
CA LYS A 20 -35.03 -46.83 -28.77
C LYS A 20 -34.52 -46.91 -27.32
N LYS A 21 -34.32 -48.12 -26.79
CA LYS A 21 -33.75 -48.34 -25.45
C LYS A 21 -32.28 -47.87 -25.37
N TYR A 22 -31.43 -48.22 -26.33
CA TYR A 22 -30.03 -47.76 -26.35
C TYR A 22 -29.90 -46.24 -26.52
N VAL A 23 -30.74 -45.62 -27.34
CA VAL A 23 -30.80 -44.15 -27.47
C VAL A 23 -31.25 -43.51 -26.16
N PHE A 24 -32.26 -44.09 -25.48
CA PHE A 24 -32.71 -43.60 -24.19
C PHE A 24 -31.65 -43.76 -23.09
N GLU A 25 -30.95 -44.89 -23.04
CA GLU A 25 -29.82 -45.12 -22.14
C GLU A 25 -28.66 -44.15 -22.41
N PHE A 26 -28.33 -43.90 -23.68
CA PHE A 26 -27.36 -42.90 -24.07
C PHE A 26 -27.78 -41.49 -23.64
N VAL A 27 -29.02 -41.09 -23.90
CA VAL A 27 -29.55 -39.77 -23.48
C VAL A 27 -29.55 -39.64 -21.96
N LEU A 28 -29.89 -40.70 -21.22
CA LEU A 28 -29.86 -40.70 -19.76
C LEU A 28 -28.43 -40.51 -19.23
N LEU A 29 -27.46 -41.26 -19.75
CA LEU A 29 -26.05 -41.14 -19.37
C LEU A 29 -25.47 -39.78 -19.78
N PHE A 30 -25.78 -39.31 -20.99
CA PHE A 30 -25.38 -38.00 -21.48
C PHE A 30 -25.95 -36.88 -20.60
N LEU A 31 -27.24 -36.92 -20.27
CA LEU A 31 -27.87 -35.93 -19.40
C LEU A 31 -27.30 -35.97 -17.98
N ALA A 32 -26.99 -37.14 -17.44
CA ALA A 32 -26.35 -37.25 -16.13
C ALA A 32 -24.98 -36.56 -16.10
N VAL A 33 -24.14 -36.78 -17.12
CA VAL A 33 -22.83 -36.12 -17.25
C VAL A 33 -22.98 -34.62 -17.54
N PHE A 34 -23.89 -34.26 -18.44
CA PHE A 34 -24.16 -32.87 -18.82
C PHE A 34 -24.69 -32.04 -17.65
N PHE A 35 -25.63 -32.57 -16.86
CA PHE A 35 -26.13 -31.88 -15.67
C PHE A 35 -25.11 -31.87 -14.54
N GLY A 36 -24.28 -32.90 -14.38
CA GLY A 36 -23.13 -32.85 -13.47
C GLY A 36 -22.20 -31.68 -13.81
N PHE A 37 -21.79 -31.59 -15.08
CA PHE A 37 -20.99 -30.48 -15.59
C PHE A 37 -21.67 -29.11 -15.43
N LEU A 38 -22.97 -29.00 -15.74
CA LEU A 38 -23.70 -27.74 -15.59
C LEU A 38 -23.83 -27.31 -14.12
N ALA A 39 -24.14 -28.25 -13.22
CA ALA A 39 -24.25 -27.99 -11.80
C ALA A 39 -22.92 -27.54 -11.20
N ASP A 40 -21.81 -28.16 -11.60
CA ASP A 40 -20.48 -27.77 -11.16
C ASP A 40 -20.12 -26.36 -11.65
N ASN A 41 -20.36 -26.03 -12.93
CA ASN A 41 -20.11 -24.67 -13.45
C ASN A 41 -20.94 -23.59 -12.73
N LEU A 42 -22.23 -23.85 -12.48
CA LEU A 42 -23.10 -22.88 -11.78
C LEU A 42 -22.70 -22.70 -10.32
N ARG A 43 -22.31 -23.79 -9.65
CA ARG A 43 -21.83 -23.76 -8.26
C ARG A 43 -20.50 -23.01 -8.15
N GLU A 44 -19.58 -23.24 -9.08
CA GLU A 44 -18.29 -22.56 -9.14
C GLU A 44 -18.50 -21.05 -9.35
N GLU A 45 -19.31 -20.63 -10.33
CA GLU A 45 -19.59 -19.21 -10.56
C GLU A 45 -20.23 -18.53 -9.33
N TYR A 46 -21.13 -19.22 -8.64
CA TYR A 46 -21.73 -18.69 -7.40
C TYR A 46 -20.68 -18.47 -6.30
N PHE A 47 -19.82 -19.46 -6.07
CA PHE A 47 -18.76 -19.38 -5.06
C PHE A 47 -17.72 -18.31 -5.41
N GLU A 48 -17.29 -18.23 -6.67
CA GLU A 48 -16.37 -17.21 -7.16
C GLU A 48 -16.93 -15.80 -6.97
N ARG A 49 -18.21 -15.57 -7.25
CA ARG A 49 -18.85 -14.26 -7.01
C ARG A 49 -18.88 -13.90 -5.53
N GLN A 50 -19.16 -14.85 -4.65
CA GLN A 50 -19.16 -14.59 -3.20
C GLN A 50 -17.76 -14.22 -2.71
N GLN A 51 -16.75 -14.98 -3.10
CA GLN A 51 -15.36 -14.72 -2.74
C GLN A 51 -14.88 -13.35 -3.29
N ALA A 52 -15.23 -13.02 -4.53
CA ALA A 52 -14.91 -11.73 -5.13
C ALA A 52 -15.56 -10.56 -4.36
N ASN A 53 -16.81 -10.70 -3.91
CA ASN A 53 -17.48 -9.69 -3.09
C ASN A 53 -16.79 -9.50 -1.73
N GLU A 54 -16.38 -10.58 -1.06
CA GLU A 54 -15.67 -10.52 0.21
C GLU A 54 -14.28 -9.88 0.07
N LEU A 55 -13.54 -10.25 -0.98
CA LEU A 55 -12.26 -9.64 -1.33
C LEU A 55 -12.40 -8.16 -1.67
N ALA A 56 -13.42 -7.78 -2.46
CA ALA A 56 -13.69 -6.39 -2.82
C ALA A 56 -13.94 -5.51 -1.59
N LYS A 57 -14.71 -6.03 -0.62
CA LYS A 57 -14.99 -5.34 0.66
C LYS A 57 -13.71 -5.17 1.49
N SER A 58 -12.94 -6.24 1.65
CA SER A 58 -11.67 -6.19 2.40
C SER A 58 -10.69 -5.22 1.74
N PHE A 59 -10.59 -5.24 0.41
CA PHE A 59 -9.72 -4.34 -0.34
C PHE A 59 -10.15 -2.88 -0.19
N TYR A 60 -11.45 -2.62 -0.25
CA TYR A 60 -12.01 -1.28 -0.03
C TYR A 60 -11.65 -0.74 1.36
N GLU A 61 -11.84 -1.52 2.41
CA GLU A 61 -11.49 -1.09 3.78
C GLU A 61 -9.98 -0.92 3.97
N GLU A 62 -9.16 -1.78 3.37
CA GLU A 62 -7.69 -1.64 3.38
C GLU A 62 -7.25 -0.32 2.76
N LEU A 63 -7.74 -0.02 1.55
CA LEU A 63 -7.41 1.20 0.81
C LEU A 63 -7.96 2.47 1.46
N LYS A 64 -9.16 2.40 2.05
CA LYS A 64 -9.77 3.50 2.80
C LYS A 64 -8.94 3.85 4.03
N ASN A 65 -8.50 2.85 4.78
CA ASN A 65 -7.62 3.09 5.93
C ASN A 65 -6.24 3.62 5.50
N ASP A 66 -5.72 3.19 4.36
CA ASP A 66 -4.50 3.76 3.78
C ASP A 66 -4.68 5.22 3.34
N SER A 67 -5.85 5.57 2.80
CA SER A 67 -6.15 6.95 2.37
C SER A 67 -6.08 7.95 3.53
N VAL A 68 -6.51 7.55 4.72
CA VAL A 68 -6.38 8.36 5.94
C VAL A 68 -4.92 8.43 6.38
N THR A 69 -4.22 7.30 6.35
CA THR A 69 -2.82 7.19 6.79
C THR A 69 -1.91 8.04 5.91
N VAL A 70 -2.03 7.94 4.59
CA VAL A 70 -1.17 8.66 3.63
C VAL A 70 -1.34 10.18 3.77
N VAL A 71 -2.55 10.68 4.01
CA VAL A 71 -2.80 12.11 4.26
C VAL A 71 -2.04 12.60 5.48
N ALA A 72 -2.05 11.84 6.59
CA ALA A 72 -1.27 12.18 7.78
C ALA A 72 0.24 12.19 7.49
N LYS A 73 0.73 11.26 6.67
CA LYS A 73 2.15 11.22 6.25
C LYS A 73 2.54 12.39 5.35
N VAL A 74 1.65 12.80 4.43
CA VAL A 74 1.83 14.00 3.60
C VAL A 74 1.92 15.25 4.47
N ALA A 75 1.06 15.39 5.49
CA ALA A 75 1.13 16.50 6.43
C ALA A 75 2.48 16.54 7.19
N GLY A 76 2.95 15.39 7.67
CA GLY A 76 4.27 15.26 8.28
C GLY A 76 5.40 15.66 7.33
N ARG A 77 5.32 15.27 6.05
CA ARG A 77 6.30 15.64 5.01
C ARG A 77 6.34 17.14 4.77
N ILE A 78 5.19 17.79 4.64
CA ILE A 78 5.09 19.26 4.49
C ILE A 78 5.73 19.97 5.67
N LYS A 79 5.47 19.51 6.90
CA LYS A 79 6.09 20.08 8.10
C LYS A 79 7.61 19.93 8.10
N LYS A 80 8.12 18.75 7.73
CA LYS A 80 9.56 18.52 7.58
C LYS A 80 10.17 19.39 6.48
N GLU A 81 9.48 19.59 5.36
CA GLU A 81 9.90 20.50 4.29
C GLU A 81 10.07 21.93 4.81
N GLN A 82 9.05 22.45 5.49
CA GLN A 82 9.07 23.79 6.09
C GLN A 82 10.21 23.95 7.11
N ALA A 83 10.47 22.92 7.91
CA ALA A 83 11.58 22.92 8.85
C ALA A 83 12.94 22.97 8.15
N ILE A 84 13.11 22.22 7.05
CA ILE A 84 14.34 22.30 6.25
C ILE A 84 14.49 23.68 5.59
N GLU A 85 13.41 24.27 5.07
CA GLU A 85 13.43 25.63 4.53
C GLU A 85 13.83 26.66 5.58
N TYR A 86 13.34 26.51 6.82
CA TYR A 86 13.77 27.31 7.95
C TYR A 86 15.26 27.14 8.21
N MET A 87 15.76 25.90 8.30
CA MET A 87 17.17 25.62 8.58
C MET A 87 18.10 26.14 7.48
N VAL A 88 17.70 26.05 6.21
CA VAL A 88 18.42 26.65 5.08
C VAL A 88 18.55 28.16 5.23
N ARG A 89 17.47 28.86 5.63
CA ARG A 89 17.53 30.31 5.90
C ARG A 89 18.41 30.62 7.11
N PHE A 90 18.29 29.82 8.17
CA PHE A 90 19.08 29.97 9.39
C PHE A 90 20.59 29.86 9.12
N PHE A 91 21.02 28.80 8.43
CA PHE A 91 22.43 28.57 8.16
C PHE A 91 23.03 29.56 7.15
N LYS A 92 22.23 30.25 6.34
CA LYS A 92 22.72 31.35 5.50
C LYS A 92 23.11 32.57 6.32
N ASP A 93 22.16 33.10 7.12
CA ASP A 93 22.28 34.50 7.58
C ASP A 93 22.14 34.66 9.11
N SER A 94 21.74 33.63 9.84
CA SER A 94 21.49 33.74 11.30
C SER A 94 22.73 33.45 12.15
N ALA A 95 22.76 34.00 13.36
CA ALA A 95 23.82 33.73 14.34
C ALA A 95 23.72 32.28 14.86
N LEU A 96 24.83 31.53 14.84
CA LEU A 96 24.90 30.14 15.33
C LEU A 96 24.70 30.06 16.85
N THR A 97 24.83 31.18 17.56
CA THR A 97 24.58 31.31 19.01
C THR A 97 23.11 31.53 19.35
N SER A 98 22.21 31.53 18.35
CA SER A 98 20.76 31.62 18.60
C SER A 98 20.27 30.41 19.40
N THR A 99 19.36 30.64 20.34
CA THR A 99 18.83 29.63 21.26
C THR A 99 17.30 29.57 21.25
N SER A 100 16.68 30.04 20.16
CA SER A 100 15.23 30.12 20.07
C SER A 100 14.58 28.73 20.10
N LYS A 101 13.39 28.66 20.68
CA LYS A 101 12.55 27.46 20.64
C LYS A 101 12.29 27.01 19.19
N ASP A 102 12.02 27.95 18.30
CA ASP A 102 11.85 27.68 16.87
C ASP A 102 13.07 27.02 16.25
N LEU A 103 14.29 27.44 16.60
CA LEU A 103 15.51 26.80 16.10
C LEU A 103 15.55 25.33 16.54
N SER A 104 15.28 25.06 17.83
CA SER A 104 15.30 23.69 18.37
C SER A 104 14.30 22.77 17.68
N ILE A 105 13.08 23.25 17.43
CA ILE A 105 12.00 22.49 16.79
C ILE A 105 12.35 22.23 15.33
N ASN A 106 12.74 23.27 14.58
CA ASN A 106 13.03 23.13 13.16
C ASN A 106 14.31 22.30 12.93
N PHE A 107 15.31 22.37 13.82
CA PHE A 107 16.47 21.51 13.75
C PHE A 107 16.09 20.03 13.91
N LEU A 108 15.35 19.68 14.97
CA LEU A 108 14.85 18.31 15.17
C LEU A 108 14.01 17.80 13.99
N TRP A 109 13.09 18.62 13.49
CA TRP A 109 12.26 18.25 12.34
C TRP A 109 13.10 18.01 11.08
N ALA A 110 14.05 18.90 10.79
CA ALA A 110 14.92 18.76 9.63
C ALA A 110 15.81 17.51 9.73
N THR A 111 16.43 17.27 10.89
CA THR A 111 17.53 16.32 11.00
C THR A 111 17.21 14.99 11.68
N THR A 112 16.10 14.85 12.40
CA THR A 112 15.86 13.68 13.28
C THR A 112 14.51 13.02 13.06
N VAL A 113 13.46 13.79 12.79
CA VAL A 113 12.10 13.25 12.67
C VAL A 113 11.94 12.40 11.40
N ARG A 114 11.55 11.13 11.55
CA ARG A 114 11.37 10.17 10.43
C ARG A 114 10.00 9.49 10.39
N THR A 115 9.46 9.06 11.53
CA THR A 115 8.20 8.28 11.59
C THR A 115 6.98 9.00 10.99
N PRO A 116 6.76 10.31 11.22
CA PRO A 116 5.63 11.04 10.65
C PRO A 116 5.69 11.20 9.14
N VAL A 117 6.85 10.97 8.50
CA VAL A 117 6.99 11.12 7.05
C VAL A 117 6.85 9.81 6.31
N ILE A 118 7.34 8.68 6.85
CA ILE A 118 7.34 7.39 6.16
C ILE A 118 5.92 6.82 6.05
N PHE A 119 5.52 6.45 4.84
CA PHE A 119 4.28 5.74 4.55
C PHE A 119 4.56 4.33 4.06
N THR A 120 3.84 3.33 4.56
CA THR A 120 3.92 1.95 4.09
C THR A 120 2.50 1.47 3.79
N PRO A 121 2.13 1.37 2.49
CA PRO A 121 0.82 0.87 2.08
C PRO A 121 0.58 -0.54 2.62
N ARG A 122 -0.67 -0.85 2.98
CA ARG A 122 -1.08 -2.23 3.24
C ARG A 122 -1.27 -2.94 1.90
N THR A 123 -0.76 -4.16 1.80
CA THR A 123 -0.75 -4.93 0.55
C THR A 123 -1.36 -6.32 0.68
N VAL A 124 -1.95 -6.66 1.82
CA VAL A 124 -2.42 -8.03 2.10
C VAL A 124 -3.46 -8.45 1.07
N VAL A 125 -4.46 -7.60 0.84
CA VAL A 125 -5.52 -7.93 -0.11
C VAL A 125 -5.01 -7.83 -1.54
N LEU A 126 -4.16 -6.83 -1.84
CA LEU A 126 -3.53 -6.71 -3.16
C LEU A 126 -2.73 -7.96 -3.56
N GLU A 127 -1.92 -8.49 -2.64
CA GLU A 127 -1.13 -9.71 -2.88
C GLU A 127 -2.02 -10.96 -2.96
N GLN A 128 -3.10 -11.02 -2.18
CA GLN A 128 -4.09 -12.08 -2.33
C GLN A 128 -4.76 -12.04 -3.71
N LEU A 129 -5.10 -10.85 -4.22
CA LEU A 129 -5.69 -10.67 -5.55
C LEU A 129 -4.75 -11.12 -6.67
N LYS A 130 -3.46 -10.80 -6.55
CA LYS A 130 -2.41 -11.18 -7.51
C LYS A 130 -2.12 -12.69 -7.48
N SER A 131 -1.94 -13.27 -6.29
CA SER A 131 -1.48 -14.66 -6.13
C SER A 131 -2.57 -15.71 -6.40
N SER A 132 -3.83 -15.42 -6.09
CA SER A 132 -4.93 -16.39 -6.24
C SER A 132 -5.57 -16.40 -7.64
N GLY A 133 -5.12 -15.53 -8.54
CA GLY A 133 -5.81 -15.29 -9.82
C GLY A 133 -7.19 -14.63 -9.66
N SER A 134 -7.55 -14.21 -8.43
CA SER A 134 -8.87 -13.63 -8.12
C SER A 134 -9.14 -12.31 -8.83
N LEU A 135 -8.10 -11.67 -9.37
CA LEU A 135 -8.26 -10.49 -10.21
C LEU A 135 -9.20 -10.74 -11.40
N ARG A 136 -9.25 -11.98 -11.93
CA ARG A 136 -10.17 -12.36 -13.01
C ARG A 136 -11.65 -12.27 -12.60
N TYR A 137 -11.94 -12.33 -11.31
CA TYR A 137 -13.30 -12.26 -10.78
C TYR A 137 -13.85 -10.84 -10.70
N PHE A 138 -12.97 -9.83 -10.71
CA PHE A 138 -13.36 -8.43 -10.91
C PHE A 138 -13.65 -8.25 -12.41
N LYS A 139 -14.91 -8.43 -12.80
CA LYS A 139 -15.31 -8.43 -14.23
C LYS A 139 -15.02 -7.08 -14.92
N SER A 140 -14.87 -6.00 -14.16
CA SER A 140 -14.44 -4.70 -14.66
C SER A 140 -12.97 -4.66 -15.12
N ARG A 141 -12.76 -4.47 -16.44
CA ARG A 141 -11.42 -4.22 -17.01
C ARG A 141 -10.75 -2.97 -16.42
N GLU A 142 -11.55 -1.96 -16.08
CA GLU A 142 -11.07 -0.73 -15.46
C GLU A 142 -10.48 -1.02 -14.08
N LEU A 143 -11.19 -1.80 -13.26
CA LEU A 143 -10.72 -2.16 -11.92
C LEU A 143 -9.46 -3.04 -11.98
N GLN A 144 -9.41 -4.01 -12.91
CA GLN A 144 -8.20 -4.81 -13.12
C GLN A 144 -6.98 -3.94 -13.48
N LYS A 145 -7.17 -2.96 -14.37
CA LYS A 145 -6.11 -2.01 -14.74
C LYS A 145 -5.67 -1.21 -13.52
N LEU A 146 -6.61 -0.63 -12.77
CA LEU A 146 -6.32 0.19 -11.60
C LEU A 146 -5.57 -0.60 -10.52
N VAL A 147 -5.89 -1.87 -10.31
CA VAL A 147 -5.14 -2.74 -9.38
C VAL A 147 -3.69 -2.95 -9.84
N GLY A 148 -3.48 -3.10 -11.15
CA GLY A 148 -2.12 -3.12 -11.72
C GLY A 148 -1.38 -1.80 -11.49
N ASP A 149 -2.04 -0.68 -11.80
CA ASP A 149 -1.50 0.67 -11.61
C ASP A 149 -1.16 0.93 -10.12
N LEU A 150 -1.95 0.39 -9.19
CA LEU A 150 -1.69 0.48 -7.75
C LEU A 150 -0.41 -0.25 -7.36
N SER A 151 -0.19 -1.46 -7.88
CA SER A 151 1.05 -2.20 -7.61
C SER A 151 2.26 -1.38 -8.06
N VAL A 152 2.20 -0.81 -9.27
CA VAL A 152 3.28 0.05 -9.80
C VAL A 152 3.48 1.30 -8.94
N ALA A 153 2.39 1.95 -8.49
CA ALA A 153 2.46 3.13 -7.64
C ALA A 153 3.10 2.81 -6.27
N ILE A 154 2.78 1.66 -5.68
CA ILE A 154 3.35 1.19 -4.42
C ILE A 154 4.86 0.92 -4.58
N ASP A 155 5.25 0.19 -5.62
CA ASP A 155 6.65 -0.14 -5.88
C ASP A 155 7.49 1.13 -6.08
N TYR A 156 7.00 2.07 -6.89
CA TYR A 156 7.66 3.35 -7.13
C TYR A 156 7.77 4.20 -5.87
N LEU A 157 6.72 4.23 -5.03
CA LEU A 157 6.74 4.90 -3.75
C LEU A 157 7.78 4.30 -2.79
N MET A 158 7.86 2.98 -2.70
CA MET A 158 8.85 2.29 -1.86
C MET A 158 10.28 2.56 -2.32
N GLU A 159 10.54 2.47 -3.61
CA GLU A 159 11.87 2.76 -4.19
C GLU A 159 12.29 4.20 -3.88
N ARG A 160 11.38 5.17 -4.05
CA ARG A 160 11.68 6.58 -3.78
C ARG A 160 11.91 6.88 -2.30
N GLN A 161 11.20 6.21 -1.40
CA GLN A 161 11.48 6.31 0.02
C GLN A 161 12.79 5.63 0.43
N ALA A 162 13.17 4.52 -0.23
CA ALA A 162 14.46 3.87 -0.01
C ALA A 162 15.62 4.78 -0.44
N LEU A 163 15.52 5.41 -1.61
CA LEU A 163 16.49 6.39 -2.07
C LEU A 163 16.57 7.59 -1.12
N GLU A 164 15.42 8.11 -0.66
CA GLU A 164 15.40 9.18 0.34
C GLU A 164 16.11 8.78 1.64
N ALA A 165 15.95 7.53 2.10
CA ALA A 165 16.64 7.03 3.28
C ALA A 165 18.17 6.97 3.09
N SER A 166 18.64 6.58 1.90
CA SER A 166 20.07 6.60 1.57
C SER A 166 20.62 8.03 1.56
N VAL A 167 19.92 8.98 0.92
CA VAL A 167 20.33 10.40 0.92
C VAL A 167 20.33 10.98 2.32
N TYR A 168 19.32 10.64 3.14
CA TYR A 168 19.29 11.08 4.53
C TYR A 168 20.51 10.57 5.31
N HIS A 169 20.85 9.29 5.16
CA HIS A 169 21.99 8.69 5.83
C HIS A 169 23.31 9.35 5.43
N GLU A 170 23.47 9.64 4.14
CA GLU A 170 24.70 10.23 3.60
C GLU A 170 24.87 11.71 3.98
N TYR A 171 23.79 12.50 3.93
CA TYR A 171 23.89 13.96 3.99
C TYR A 171 23.27 14.61 5.22
N ILE A 172 22.24 14.01 5.82
CA ILE A 172 21.47 14.64 6.91
C ILE A 172 21.87 14.10 8.27
N GLU A 173 22.10 12.80 8.37
CA GLU A 173 22.51 12.15 9.61
C GLU A 173 23.85 12.69 10.16
N PRO A 174 24.88 13.00 9.35
CA PRO A 174 26.09 13.65 9.86
C PRO A 174 25.83 15.02 10.49
N ILE A 175 24.88 15.80 9.93
CA ILE A 175 24.50 17.11 10.48
C ILE A 175 23.87 16.92 11.86
N MET A 176 22.97 15.94 12.00
CA MET A 176 22.38 15.58 13.29
C MET A 176 23.47 15.17 14.29
N ILE A 177 24.33 14.23 13.92
CA ILE A 177 25.34 13.66 14.82
C ILE A 177 26.31 14.73 15.34
N ASN A 178 26.75 15.64 14.46
CA ASN A 178 27.77 16.61 14.80
C ASN A 178 27.23 17.87 15.49
N HIS A 179 25.98 18.26 15.22
CA HIS A 179 25.45 19.56 15.60
C HIS A 179 24.18 19.53 16.45
N MET A 180 23.65 18.35 16.80
CA MET A 180 22.54 18.22 17.75
C MET A 180 22.97 18.54 19.17
N ASP A 181 22.10 19.22 19.90
CA ASP A 181 22.14 19.32 21.37
C ASP A 181 21.50 18.06 21.96
N TYR A 182 22.33 17.08 22.31
CA TYR A 182 21.82 15.82 22.87
C TYR A 182 21.27 16.00 24.28
N ASP A 183 21.75 16.96 25.07
CA ASP A 183 21.20 17.25 26.40
C ASP A 183 19.76 17.78 26.29
N PHE A 184 19.53 18.72 25.36
CA PHE A 184 18.18 19.15 25.00
C PHE A 184 17.32 17.99 24.53
N GLN A 185 17.83 17.15 23.63
CA GLN A 185 17.07 16.01 23.09
C GLN A 185 16.68 15.02 24.21
N TYR A 186 17.59 14.70 25.12
CA TYR A 186 17.32 13.83 26.26
C TYR A 186 16.29 14.43 27.21
N GLN A 187 16.38 15.73 27.51
CA GLN A 187 15.41 16.42 28.35
C GLN A 187 14.02 16.41 27.71
N LEU A 188 13.95 16.73 26.41
CA LEU A 188 12.70 16.73 25.65
C LEU A 188 12.04 15.35 25.70
N LEU A 189 12.78 14.28 25.43
CA LEU A 189 12.23 12.93 25.27
C LEU A 189 12.14 12.11 26.57
N SER A 190 12.53 12.69 27.71
CA SER A 190 12.60 12.01 29.01
C SER A 190 11.29 11.38 29.48
N ASN A 191 10.14 11.99 29.14
CA ASN A 191 8.81 11.57 29.60
C ASN A 191 8.00 10.81 28.53
N GLY A 192 8.64 10.40 27.43
CA GLY A 192 7.99 9.70 26.33
C GLY A 192 8.43 10.22 24.96
N ILE A 193 8.44 9.32 23.97
CA ILE A 193 8.90 9.61 22.60
C ILE A 193 7.72 10.01 21.69
N PHE A 194 6.56 9.38 21.90
CA PHE A 194 5.37 9.62 21.08
C PHE A 194 4.67 10.89 21.60
N ASP A 195 4.37 11.83 20.70
CA ASP A 195 3.62 13.08 20.91
C ASP A 195 4.30 14.20 21.73
N ARG A 196 5.36 13.89 22.48
CA ARG A 196 6.11 14.86 23.28
C ARG A 196 6.63 16.09 22.50
N MET A 197 7.04 15.90 21.25
CA MET A 197 7.46 17.02 20.40
C MET A 197 6.31 17.98 20.08
N ALA A 198 5.12 17.45 19.80
CA ALA A 198 3.95 18.27 19.52
C ALA A 198 3.49 19.00 20.79
N GLU A 199 3.56 18.37 21.96
CA GLU A 199 3.30 19.02 23.25
C GLU A 199 4.29 20.14 23.53
N TYR A 200 5.60 19.90 23.31
CA TYR A 200 6.61 20.93 23.47
C TYR A 200 6.32 22.11 22.56
N GLU A 201 6.07 21.87 21.27
CA GLU A 201 5.78 22.92 20.29
C GLU A 201 4.55 23.77 20.64
N ASN A 202 3.50 23.17 21.20
CA ASN A 202 2.24 23.86 21.52
C ASN A 202 2.16 24.43 22.95
N SER A 203 3.20 24.27 23.77
CA SER A 203 3.23 24.77 25.15
C SER A 203 4.12 26.01 25.30
N ASP A 204 4.05 26.64 26.48
CA ASP A 204 4.97 27.71 26.88
C ASP A 204 6.28 27.16 27.46
N GLU A 205 6.46 25.84 27.51
CA GLU A 205 7.69 25.20 27.97
C GLU A 205 8.87 25.63 27.10
N TYR A 206 10.00 25.93 27.75
CA TYR A 206 11.25 26.25 27.07
C TYR A 206 12.36 25.37 27.63
N ILE A 207 12.98 24.60 26.75
CA ILE A 207 14.19 23.82 27.04
C ILE A 207 15.33 24.50 26.27
N PRO A 208 16.41 24.93 26.94
CA PRO A 208 17.56 25.54 26.27
C PRO A 208 18.12 24.62 25.19
N PHE A 209 18.41 25.19 24.02
CA PHE A 209 18.99 24.50 22.88
C PHE A 209 20.15 25.31 22.30
N HIS A 210 21.26 24.64 22.00
CA HIS A 210 22.40 25.24 21.30
C HIS A 210 22.94 24.30 20.24
N LEU A 211 23.33 24.82 19.07
CA LEU A 211 24.01 23.99 18.09
C LEU A 211 25.36 23.49 18.66
N SER A 212 25.57 22.18 18.63
CA SER A 212 26.83 21.58 19.05
C SER A 212 27.96 21.91 18.08
N GLN A 213 29.14 22.20 18.61
CA GLN A 213 30.36 22.47 17.84
C GLN A 213 30.16 23.55 16.75
N PRO A 214 29.63 24.75 17.09
CA PRO A 214 29.29 25.78 16.11
C PRO A 214 30.51 26.27 15.32
N GLU A 215 31.71 26.15 15.87
CA GLU A 215 32.98 26.45 15.21
C GLU A 215 33.33 25.50 14.05
N LYS A 216 32.71 24.31 14.01
CA LYS A 216 32.90 23.31 12.94
C LYS A 216 31.80 23.32 11.88
N ILE A 217 30.86 24.25 11.98
CA ILE A 217 29.74 24.35 11.03
C ILE A 217 30.22 24.92 9.71
N ASP A 218 30.22 24.09 8.67
CA ASP A 218 30.28 24.54 7.28
C ASP A 218 28.87 24.90 6.81
N ARG A 219 28.59 26.21 6.79
CA ARG A 219 27.28 26.74 6.40
C ARG A 219 26.91 26.39 4.97
N LEU A 220 27.87 26.40 4.04
CA LEU A 220 27.61 26.16 2.63
C LEU A 220 27.28 24.69 2.41
N ASP A 221 28.08 23.79 2.98
CA ASP A 221 27.86 22.35 2.89
C ASP A 221 26.50 21.95 3.47
N ILE A 222 26.20 22.37 4.71
CA ILE A 222 24.92 22.09 5.36
C ILE A 222 23.74 22.63 4.55
N THR A 223 23.85 23.87 4.05
CA THR A 223 22.79 24.48 3.25
C THR A 223 22.54 23.70 1.95
N ASN A 224 23.60 23.24 1.29
CA ASN A 224 23.51 22.45 0.06
C ASN A 224 22.92 21.06 0.33
N ALA A 225 23.39 20.38 1.37
CA ALA A 225 22.88 19.08 1.81
C ALA A 225 21.37 19.15 2.13
N LEU A 226 20.96 20.12 2.95
CA LEU A 226 19.57 20.37 3.30
C LEU A 226 18.73 20.70 2.07
N GLY A 227 19.21 21.60 1.20
CA GLY A 227 18.51 21.99 -0.02
C GLY A 227 18.32 20.84 -1.02
N TYR A 228 19.35 19.98 -1.16
CA TYR A 228 19.32 18.79 -1.99
C TYR A 228 18.32 17.76 -1.45
N TYR A 229 18.37 17.45 -0.16
CA TYR A 229 17.44 16.55 0.50
C TYR A 229 16.00 17.06 0.41
N HIS A 230 15.78 18.35 0.67
CA HIS A 230 14.46 18.98 0.58
C HIS A 230 13.83 18.83 -0.81
N THR A 231 14.51 19.30 -1.85
CA THR A 231 13.88 19.48 -3.16
C THR A 231 13.86 18.19 -3.97
N ASN A 232 15.00 17.50 -4.05
CA ASN A 232 15.17 16.35 -4.94
C ASN A 232 14.65 15.04 -4.34
N ASN A 233 14.51 14.99 -3.01
CA ASN A 233 14.12 13.79 -2.31
C ASN A 233 12.76 13.97 -1.65
N LEU A 234 12.68 14.73 -0.56
CA LEU A 234 11.46 14.81 0.24
C LEU A 234 10.27 15.38 -0.54
N LYS A 235 10.43 16.58 -1.11
CA LYS A 235 9.37 17.28 -1.86
C LYS A 235 9.02 16.58 -3.16
N SER A 236 10.03 16.13 -3.92
CA SER A 236 9.83 15.36 -5.16
C SER A 236 9.05 14.06 -4.89
N THR A 237 9.43 13.29 -3.86
CA THR A 237 8.74 12.06 -3.46
C THR A 237 7.30 12.33 -3.03
N ARG A 238 7.05 13.43 -2.29
CA ARG A 238 5.68 13.84 -1.92
C ARG A 238 4.83 14.24 -3.13
N MET A 239 5.37 15.03 -4.05
CA MET A 239 4.58 15.58 -5.15
C MET A 239 4.30 14.56 -6.26
N ILE A 240 5.13 13.53 -6.39
CA ILE A 240 5.02 12.55 -7.47
C ILE A 240 4.55 11.19 -6.90
N PRO A 241 5.41 10.32 -6.32
CA PRO A 241 4.97 9.01 -5.81
C PRO A 241 3.77 9.02 -4.87
N PHE A 242 3.75 9.91 -3.88
CA PHE A 242 2.63 9.98 -2.92
C PHE A 242 1.33 10.38 -3.60
N ASN A 243 1.36 11.42 -4.44
CA ASN A 243 0.18 11.84 -5.21
C ASN A 243 -0.29 10.75 -6.17
N THR A 244 0.62 10.10 -6.90
CA THR A 244 0.28 8.96 -7.77
C THR A 244 -0.42 7.85 -7.00
N TYR A 245 0.11 7.46 -5.84
CA TYR A 245 -0.54 6.47 -4.98
C TYR A 245 -1.94 6.93 -4.55
N MET A 246 -2.09 8.18 -4.10
CA MET A 246 -3.36 8.73 -3.64
C MET A 246 -4.41 8.77 -4.74
N ASP A 247 -4.03 9.19 -5.95
CA ASP A 247 -4.92 9.28 -7.10
C ASP A 247 -5.41 7.89 -7.53
N VAL A 248 -4.51 6.91 -7.61
CA VAL A 248 -4.86 5.54 -7.97
C VAL A 248 -5.72 4.89 -6.88
N ASN A 249 -5.37 5.05 -5.60
CA ASN A 249 -6.16 4.55 -4.48
C ASN A 249 -7.59 5.14 -4.52
N ALA A 250 -7.73 6.45 -4.72
CA ALA A 250 -9.03 7.11 -4.82
C ALA A 250 -9.86 6.58 -6.01
N ALA A 251 -9.24 6.37 -7.17
CA ALA A 251 -9.90 5.79 -8.34
C ALA A 251 -10.41 4.37 -8.06
N ILE A 252 -9.62 3.53 -7.38
CA ILE A 252 -10.04 2.18 -6.99
C ILE A 252 -11.19 2.22 -6.00
N LEU A 253 -11.13 3.08 -4.98
CA LEU A 253 -12.21 3.23 -4.01
C LEU A 253 -13.54 3.58 -4.70
N LEU A 254 -13.50 4.51 -5.68
CA LEU A 254 -14.68 4.87 -6.47
C LEU A 254 -15.19 3.69 -7.33
N ALA A 255 -14.28 2.98 -8.00
CA ALA A 255 -14.62 1.82 -8.82
C ALA A 255 -15.26 0.69 -7.99
N LEU A 256 -14.67 0.34 -6.85
CA LEU A 256 -15.19 -0.67 -5.92
C LEU A 256 -16.56 -0.27 -5.37
N ARG A 257 -16.75 1.00 -5.00
CA ARG A 257 -18.03 1.50 -4.49
C ARG A 257 -19.14 1.38 -5.54
N LYS A 258 -18.83 1.69 -6.81
CA LYS A 258 -19.74 1.58 -7.95
C LYS A 258 -20.09 0.13 -8.29
N GLU A 259 -19.10 -0.75 -8.36
CA GLU A 259 -19.29 -2.13 -8.81
C GLU A 259 -19.92 -3.03 -7.72
N TYR A 260 -19.60 -2.76 -6.45
CA TYR A 260 -20.00 -3.60 -5.31
C TYR A 260 -21.00 -2.95 -4.36
N SER A 261 -21.52 -1.76 -4.70
CA SER A 261 -22.51 -1.02 -3.89
C SER A 261 -22.07 -0.80 -2.43
N LEU A 262 -20.78 -0.55 -2.23
CA LEU A 262 -20.19 -0.32 -0.91
C LEU A 262 -20.56 1.08 -0.39
N LYS A 263 -20.59 1.28 0.93
CA LYS A 263 -20.88 2.58 1.56
C LYS A 263 -19.59 3.28 1.96
#